data_AF-A0A973MVD1-F1
#
_entry.id   AF-A0A973MVD1-F1
#
_cell.length_a   1.000
_cell.length_b   1.000
_cell.length_c   1.000
_cell.angle_alpha   90.00
_cell.angle_beta   90.00
_cell.angle_gamma   90.00
#
_symmetry.space_group_name_H-M   'P 1'
#
loop_
_entity.id
_entity.type
_entity.pdbx_description
1 polymer ?
#
loop_
_entity_poly.entity_id
_entity_poly.type
_entity_poly.pdbx_seq_one_letter_code
_entity_poly.pdbx_strand_id
1 'polypeptide(L)' 'MNDADRKAWLAHHGIDTITVTDETGTTHQLLDETGMRALADSAPNPVRAHALVDQLLADARERHETA' A
#
# COMPACT_ATOMS: atom_id res chain seq x y z
N MET A 1 14.76 -8.72 1.23
CA MET A 1 13.58 -9.23 0.50
C MET A 1 13.72 -8.81 -0.95
N ASN A 2 13.82 -9.75 -1.89
CA ASN A 2 13.87 -9.43 -3.33
C ASN A 2 12.43 -9.17 -3.87
N ASP A 3 12.28 -8.80 -5.15
CA ASP A 3 10.95 -8.52 -5.74
C ASP A 3 10.03 -9.75 -5.74
N ALA A 4 10.58 -10.95 -5.98
CA ALA A 4 9.83 -12.19 -5.98
C ALA A 4 9.32 -12.55 -4.57
N ASP A 5 10.17 -12.39 -3.55
CA ASP A 5 9.81 -12.61 -2.15
C ASP A 5 8.69 -11.64 -1.71
N ARG A 6 8.79 -10.38 -2.13
CA ARG A 6 7.78 -9.35 -1.84
C ARG A 6 6.43 -9.72 -2.46
N LYS A 7 6.43 -10.08 -3.75
CA LYS A 7 5.21 -10.47 -4.47
C LYS A 7 4.59 -11.72 -3.86
N ALA A 8 5.40 -12.70 -3.49
CA ALA A 8 4.94 -13.91 -2.83
C ALA A 8 4.32 -13.61 -1.45
N TRP A 9 4.94 -12.71 -0.68
CA TRP A 9 4.39 -12.28 0.60
C TRP A 9 3.05 -11.56 0.44
N LEU A 10 2.95 -10.60 -0.48
CA LEU A 10 1.70 -9.88 -0.74
C LEU A 10 0.58 -10.81 -1.21
N ALA A 11 0.89 -11.72 -2.14
CA ALA A 11 -0.07 -12.74 -2.59
C ALA A 11 -0.50 -13.68 -1.46
N HIS A 12 0.43 -14.07 -0.57
CA HIS A 12 0.11 -14.89 0.60
C HIS A 12 -0.86 -14.18 1.56
N HIS A 13 -0.74 -12.86 1.69
CA HIS A 13 -1.62 -12.03 2.51
C HIS A 13 -2.90 -11.58 1.78
N GLY A 14 -3.15 -12.07 0.55
CA GLY A 14 -4.33 -11.69 -0.24
C GLY A 14 -4.32 -10.22 -0.67
N ILE A 15 -3.14 -9.61 -0.76
CA ILE A 15 -2.97 -8.21 -1.12
C ILE A 15 -2.74 -8.11 -2.62
N ASP A 16 -3.74 -7.63 -3.34
CA ASP A 16 -3.64 -7.35 -4.77
C ASP A 16 -2.78 -6.12 -5.01
N THR A 17 -1.88 -6.21 -6.00
CA THR A 17 -0.99 -5.10 -6.37
C THR A 17 -0.89 -4.90 -7.87
N ILE A 18 -0.71 -3.65 -8.27
CA ILE A 18 -0.39 -3.28 -9.66
C ILE A 18 1.07 -2.87 -9.72
N THR A 19 1.82 -3.43 -10.66
CA THR A 19 3.21 -3.03 -10.88
C THR A 19 3.27 -1.85 -11.86
N VAL A 20 3.94 -0.77 -11.47
CA VAL A 20 4.15 0.42 -12.32
C VAL A 20 5.63 0.76 -12.35
N THR A 21 6.18 0.99 -13.53
CA THR A 21 7.54 1.53 -13.67
C THR A 21 7.45 3.03 -13.88
N ASP A 22 8.17 3.80 -13.06
CA ASP A 22 8.23 5.27 -13.20
C ASP A 22 9.20 5.72 -14.30
N GLU A 23 9.25 7.02 -14.55
CA GLU A 23 10.10 7.63 -15.56
C GLU A 23 11.61 7.46 -15.29
N THR A 24 11.99 7.13 -14.05
CA THR A 24 13.37 6.86 -13.65
C THR A 24 13.77 5.40 -13.86
N GLY A 25 12.84 4.55 -14.32
CA GLY A 25 13.03 3.11 -14.45
C GLY A 25 12.84 2.32 -13.15
N THR A 26 12.37 2.98 -12.09
CA THR A 26 12.11 2.32 -10.80
C THR A 26 10.74 1.66 -10.82
N THR A 27 10.70 0.38 -10.44
CA THR A 27 9.46 -0.39 -10.36
C THR A 27 8.82 -0.25 -8.98
N HIS A 28 7.58 0.22 -8.97
CA HIS A 28 6.72 0.38 -7.79
C HIS A 28 5.60 -0.66 -7.80
N GLN A 29 5.11 -0.98 -6.61
CA GLN A 29 3.88 -1.75 -6.45
C GLN A 29 2.84 -0.84 -5.81
N LEU A 30 1.74 -0.63 -6.53
CA LEU A 30 0.60 0.13 -6.07
C LEU A 30 -0.34 -0.78 -5.29
N LEU A 31 -0.81 -0.26 -4.18
CA LEU A 31 -1.77 -0.87 -3.27
C LEU A 31 -3.04 -0.02 -3.30
N ASP A 32 -4.19 -0.67 -3.30
CA ASP A 32 -5.47 -0.01 -3.05
C ASP A 32 -5.72 0.14 -1.53
N GLU A 33 -6.83 0.77 -1.15
CA GLU A 33 -7.20 0.94 0.26
C GLU A 33 -7.26 -0.41 1.00
N THR A 34 -7.83 -1.43 0.36
CA THR A 34 -7.95 -2.78 0.93
C THR A 34 -6.57 -3.37 1.22
N GLY A 35 -5.64 -3.27 0.26
CA GLY A 35 -4.26 -3.73 0.39
C GLY A 35 -3.47 -2.95 1.44
N MET A 36 -3.69 -1.65 1.56
CA MET A 36 -3.09 -0.83 2.63
C MET A 36 -3.57 -1.24 4.02
N ARG A 37 -4.87 -1.52 4.19
CA ARG A 37 -5.44 -2.01 5.46
C ARG A 37 -4.91 -3.41 5.80
N ALA A 38 -4.84 -4.32 4.85
CA ALA A 38 -4.27 -5.66 5.05
C ALA A 38 -2.76 -5.62 5.38
N LEU A 39 -2.02 -4.66 4.81
CA LEU A 39 -0.63 -4.42 5.19
C LEU A 39 -0.51 -3.87 6.63
N ALA A 40 -1.45 -3.02 7.06
CA ALA A 40 -1.46 -2.49 8.42
C ALA A 40 -1.69 -3.59 9.47
N ASP A 41 -2.49 -4.62 9.15
CA ASP A 41 -2.73 -5.77 10.04
C ASP A 41 -1.45 -6.55 10.39
N SER A 42 -0.46 -6.53 9.51
CA SER A 42 0.80 -7.25 9.66
C SER A 42 1.91 -6.40 10.30
N ALA A 43 1.61 -5.15 10.67
CA ALA A 43 2.54 -4.28 11.36
C ALA A 43 2.75 -4.70 12.83
N PRO A 44 3.91 -4.40 13.44
CA PRO A 44 4.13 -4.66 14.88
C PRO A 44 3.13 -3.94 15.81
N ASN A 45 2.54 -2.84 15.34
CA ASN A 45 1.45 -2.14 16.02
C ASN A 45 0.32 -1.84 15.00
N PRO A 46 -0.62 -2.78 14.81
CA PRO A 46 -1.67 -2.67 13.80
C PRO A 46 -2.56 -1.44 14.00
N VAL A 47 -2.90 -1.10 15.25
CA VAL A 47 -3.77 0.05 15.56
C VAL A 47 -3.15 1.35 15.04
N ARG A 48 -1.85 1.56 15.29
CA ARG A 48 -1.15 2.75 14.81
C ARG A 48 -0.98 2.73 13.29
N ALA A 49 -0.75 1.56 12.70
CA ALA A 49 -0.62 1.42 11.25
C ALA A 49 -1.94 1.74 10.53
N HIS A 50 -3.08 1.25 11.04
CA HIS A 50 -4.41 1.59 10.54
C HIS A 50 -4.70 3.08 10.66
N ALA A 51 -4.40 3.69 11.80
CA ALA A 51 -4.58 5.13 11.98
C ALA A 51 -3.79 5.96 10.95
N LEU A 52 -2.58 5.50 10.58
CA LEU A 52 -1.79 6.13 9.52
C LEU A 52 -2.41 5.93 8.13
N VAL A 53 -2.89 4.71 7.83
CA VAL A 53 -3.59 4.43 6.57
C VAL A 53 -4.82 5.32 6.42
N ASP A 54 -5.64 5.45 7.48
CA ASP A 54 -6.81 6.32 7.47
C ASP A 54 -6.44 7.79 7.24
N GLN A 55 -5.35 8.28 7.85
CA GLN A 55 -4.83 9.64 7.61
C GLN A 55 -4.40 9.85 6.15
N LEU A 56 -3.65 8.90 5.57
CA LEU A 56 -3.19 9.01 4.18
C LEU A 56 -4.36 9.04 3.19
N LEU A 57 -5.39 8.22 3.43
CA LEU A 57 -6.58 8.17 2.59
C LEU A 57 -7.43 9.43 2.72
N ALA A 58 -7.55 9.99 3.94
CA ALA A 58 -8.20 11.26 4.17
C ALA A 58 -7.50 12.41 3.42
N ASP A 59 -6.17 12.49 3.53
CA ASP A 59 -5.35 13.50 2.83
C ASP A 59 -5.47 13.35 1.30
N ALA A 60 -5.45 12.11 0.79
CA ALA A 60 -5.61 11.85 -0.64
C ALA A 60 -6.98 12.29 -1.16
N ARG A 61 -8.03 12.05 -0.37
CA ARG A 61 -9.40 12.49 -0.69
C ARG A 61 -9.52 14.00 -0.71
N GLU A 62 -8.99 14.69 0.30
CA GLU A 62 -9.02 16.16 0.37
C GLU A 62 -8.32 16.77 -0.85
N ARG A 63 -7.15 16.24 -1.24
CA ARG A 63 -6.42 16.69 -2.44
C ARG A 63 -7.23 16.50 -3.72
N HIS A 64 -7.95 15.38 -3.86
CA HIS A 64 -8.79 15.11 -5.02
C HIS A 64 -10.05 16.00 -5.05
N GLU A 65 -10.58 16.41 -3.90
CA GLU A 65 -11.74 17.31 -3.82
C GLU A 65 -11.36 18.78 -4.06
N THR A 66 -10.09 19.14 -3.90
CA THR A 66 -9.56 20.51 -4.11
C THR A 66 -8.87 20.75 -5.46
N ALA A 67 -8.78 19.73 -6.33
CA ALA A 67 -8.16 19.79 -7.66
C ALA A 67 -9.21 19.92 -8.78
#